data_AF-A0A961JTB7-F1
#
_entry.id   AF-A0A961JTB7-F1
#
_cell.length_a   1.000
_cell.length_b   1.000
_cell.length_c   1.000
_cell.angle_alpha   90.00
_cell.angle_beta   90.00
_cell.angle_gamma   90.00
#
_symmetry.space_group_name_H-M   'P 1'
#
loop_
_entity.id
_entity.type
_entity.pdbx_description
1 polymer ?
#
loop_
_entity_poly.entity_id
_entity_poly.type
_entity_poly.pdbx_seq_one_letter_code
_entity_poly.pdbx_strand_id
1 'polypeptide(L)' 'HDTGGRLLGRVTAVHNHGAGDLLEVSGAGLNTPALLPFTLDAVPTVDLAAGRIVADPPEGIFPDLPDVPQPD' A
#
# COMPACT_ATOMS: atom_id res chain seq x y z
N HIS A 1 4.69 2.58 -1.68
CA HIS A 1 4.77 4.03 -1.43
C HIS A 1 3.57 4.70 -2.08
N ASP A 2 3.17 5.88 -1.61
CA ASP A 2 2.15 6.66 -2.30
C ASP A 2 2.74 7.50 -3.48
N THR A 3 1.88 8.27 -4.15
CA THR A 3 2.25 9.20 -5.23
C THR A 3 3.15 10.36 -4.78
N GLY A 4 3.13 10.70 -3.49
CA GLY A 4 4.03 11.67 -2.85
C GLY A 4 5.36 11.09 -2.38
N GLY A 5 5.56 9.78 -2.52
CA GLY A 5 6.79 9.09 -2.11
C GLY A 5 6.80 8.59 -0.67
N ARG A 6 5.71 8.75 0.10
CA ARG A 6 5.62 8.26 1.48
C ARG A 6 5.55 6.74 1.53
N LEU A 7 6.22 6.12 2.49
CA LEU A 7 6.14 4.68 2.70
C LEU A 7 4.78 4.30 3.33
N LEU A 8 3.99 3.51 2.60
CA LEU A 8 2.70 2.98 3.08
C LEU A 8 2.83 1.65 3.83
N GLY A 9 3.96 0.95 3.65
CA GLY A 9 4.19 -0.38 4.20
C GLY A 9 4.69 -1.36 3.14
N ARG A 10 4.52 -2.65 3.43
CA ARG A 10 4.94 -3.77 2.60
C ARG A 10 3.75 -4.67 2.30
N VAL A 11 3.64 -5.13 1.06
CA VAL A 11 2.64 -6.13 0.66
C VAL A 11 2.97 -7.47 1.32
N THR A 12 2.03 -8.04 2.05
CA THR A 12 2.17 -9.32 2.77
C THR A 12 1.37 -10.45 2.13
N ALA A 13 0.25 -10.12 1.49
CA ALA A 13 -0.61 -11.09 0.81
C ALA A 13 -1.36 -10.45 -0.36
N VAL A 14 -1.83 -11.31 -1.27
CA VAL A 14 -2.78 -10.96 -2.32
C VAL A 14 -4.02 -11.83 -2.13
N HIS A 15 -5.17 -11.20 -1.95
CA HIS A 15 -6.45 -11.85 -1.69
C HIS A 15 -7.34 -11.77 -2.93
N ASN A 16 -8.03 -12.86 -3.27
CA ASN A 16 -8.97 -12.95 -4.38
C ASN A 16 -10.38 -13.26 -3.84
N HIS A 17 -11.16 -12.24 -3.49
CA HIS A 17 -12.43 -12.41 -2.76
C HIS A 17 -13.68 -12.35 -3.65
N GLY A 18 -13.58 -12.74 -4.92
CA GLY A 18 -14.71 -12.78 -5.88
C GLY A 18 -15.22 -11.41 -6.35
N ALA A 19 -14.98 -10.33 -5.58
CA ALA A 19 -15.23 -8.94 -5.96
C ALA A 19 -14.00 -8.23 -6.55
N GLY A 20 -12.88 -8.94 -6.72
CA GLY A 20 -11.61 -8.42 -7.22
C GLY A 20 -10.42 -8.81 -6.37
N ASP A 21 -9.24 -8.43 -6.84
CA ASP A 21 -7.94 -8.60 -6.17
C ASP A 21 -7.71 -7.51 -5.12
N LEU A 22 -7.20 -7.89 -3.95
CA LEU A 22 -6.79 -6.98 -2.87
C LEU A 22 -5.35 -7.26 -2.47
N LEU A 23 -4.57 -6.21 -2.27
CA LEU A 23 -3.25 -6.28 -1.63
C LEU A 23 -3.42 -6.06 -0.13
N GLU A 24 -2.89 -6.96 0.67
CA GLU A 24 -2.72 -6.74 2.09
C GLU A 24 -1.40 -6.01 2.34
N VAL A 25 -1.47 -4.84 2.99
CA VAL A 25 -0.31 -3.99 3.27
C VAL A 25 -0.12 -3.86 4.77
N SER A 26 1.07 -4.22 5.26
CA SER A 26 1.43 -4.19 6.68
C SER A 26 2.69 -3.34 6.94
N GLY A 27 2.88 -2.90 8.18
CA GLY A 27 4.07 -2.14 8.61
C GLY A 27 3.85 -0.63 8.56
N ALA A 28 4.94 0.15 8.52
CA ALA A 28 4.92 1.61 8.47
C ALA A 28 4.04 2.30 9.54
N GLY A 29 3.97 1.71 10.76
CA GLY A 29 3.16 2.25 11.86
C GLY A 29 1.66 1.89 11.83
N LEU A 30 1.23 1.03 10.89
CA LEU A 30 -0.13 0.49 10.89
C LEU A 30 -0.33 -0.48 12.06
N ASN A 31 -1.39 -0.25 12.84
CA ASN A 31 -1.81 -1.17 13.91
C ASN A 31 -2.42 -2.47 13.37
N THR A 32 -3.04 -2.40 12.20
CA THR A 32 -3.66 -3.53 11.49
C THR A 32 -3.34 -3.44 10.01
N PRO A 33 -3.21 -4.57 9.29
CA PRO A 33 -3.02 -4.55 7.85
C PRO A 33 -4.13 -3.78 7.13
N ALA A 34 -3.75 -2.98 6.15
CA ALA A 34 -4.67 -2.30 5.25
C ALA A 34 -4.96 -3.20 4.03
N LEU A 35 -6.20 -3.16 3.54
CA LEU A 35 -6.59 -3.84 2.30
C LEU A 35 -6.71 -2.80 1.20
N LEU A 36 -5.83 -2.88 0.21
CA LEU A 36 -5.76 -1.97 -0.93
C LEU A 36 -6.31 -2.67 -2.17
N PRO A 37 -7.32 -2.09 -2.87
CA PRO A 37 -7.75 -2.62 -4.16
C PRO A 37 -6.59 -2.72 -5.16
N PHE A 38 -6.42 -3.88 -5.79
CA PHE A 38 -5.39 -4.05 -6.82
C PHE A 38 -5.95 -3.67 -8.20
N THR A 39 -6.31 -2.40 -8.34
CA THR A 39 -6.82 -1.81 -9.58
C THR A 39 -5.84 -0.77 -10.13
N LEU A 40 -5.99 -0.39 -11.40
CA LEU A 40 -5.11 0.62 -12.00
C LEU A 40 -5.22 1.99 -11.33
N ASP A 41 -6.42 2.37 -10.85
CA ASP A 41 -6.62 3.63 -10.13
C ASP A 41 -5.88 3.64 -8.79
N ALA A 42 -5.98 2.55 -8.02
CA ALA A 42 -5.37 2.47 -6.69
C ALA A 42 -3.88 2.07 -6.72
N VAL A 43 -3.45 1.36 -7.77
CA VAL A 43 -2.08 0.84 -7.95
C VAL A 43 -1.62 1.15 -9.38
N PRO A 44 -1.33 2.43 -9.69
CA PRO A 44 -1.00 2.85 -11.04
C PRO A 44 0.36 2.35 -11.53
N THR A 45 1.26 1.91 -10.63
CA THR A 45 2.60 1.46 -11.02
C THR A 45 3.08 0.31 -10.17
N VAL A 46 3.53 -0.75 -10.86
CA VAL A 46 4.21 -1.90 -10.27
C VAL A 46 5.55 -2.06 -10.96
N ASP A 47 6.63 -1.88 -10.21
CA ASP A 47 7.99 -2.17 -10.65
C ASP A 47 8.43 -3.51 -10.04
N LEU A 48 8.33 -4.57 -10.84
CA LEU A 48 8.72 -5.91 -10.42
C LEU A 48 10.23 -6.07 -10.30
N ALA A 49 11.03 -5.32 -11.06
CA ALA A 49 12.49 -5.41 -11.01
C ALA A 49 13.02 -4.77 -9.72
N ALA A 50 12.45 -3.64 -9.32
CA ALA A 50 12.78 -2.96 -8.06
C ALA A 50 12.01 -3.53 -6.85
N GLY A 51 11.01 -4.40 -7.07
CA GLY A 51 10.13 -4.90 -6.01
C GLY A 51 9.32 -3.78 -5.35
N ARG A 52 8.90 -2.76 -6.11
CA ARG A 52 8.28 -1.54 -5.61
C ARG A 52 6.91 -1.29 -6.24
N ILE A 53 5.99 -0.79 -5.43
CA ILE A 53 4.66 -0.35 -5.87
C ILE A 53 4.46 1.14 -5.53
N VAL A 54 3.90 1.88 -6.48
CA VAL A 54 3.31 3.21 -6.25
C VAL A 54 1.80 3.01 -6.17
N ALA A 55 1.21 3.45 -5.06
CA ALA A 55 -0.23 3.38 -4.82
C ALA A 55 -0.82 4.78 -4.76
N ASP A 56 -2.05 4.92 -5.23
CA ASP A 56 -2.91 6.09 -5.03
C ASP A 56 -4.19 5.62 -4.30
N PRO A 57 -4.09 5.30 -3.00
CA PRO A 57 -5.16 4.62 -2.30
C PRO A 57 -6.39 5.52 -2.12
N PRO A 58 -7.61 4.96 -2.21
CA PRO A 58 -8.82 5.66 -1.77
C PRO A 58 -8.69 6.23 -0.35
N GLU A 59 -9.37 7.35 -0.11
CA GLU A 59 -9.38 7.99 1.21
C GLU A 59 -9.82 7.00 2.31
N GLY A 60 -9.14 7.07 3.46
CA GLY A 60 -9.47 6.26 4.63
C GLY A 60 -8.88 4.85 4.66
N ILE A 61 -8.20 4.39 3.60
CA ILE A 61 -7.49 3.09 3.65
C ILE A 61 -6.27 3.15 4.55
N PHE A 62 -5.47 4.21 4.42
CA PHE A 62 -4.30 4.43 5.25
C PHE A 62 -4.54 5.60 6.22
N PRO A 63 -4.13 5.47 7.49
CA PRO A 63 -4.16 6.58 8.42
C PRO A 63 -3.19 7.67 7.96
N ASP A 64 -3.55 8.92 8.22
CA ASP A 64 -2.67 10.05 7.99
C ASP A 64 -1.62 10.12 9.12
N LEU A 65 -0.67 9.18 9.05
CA LEU A 65 0.48 9.13 9.94
C LEU A 65 1.46 10.24 9.55
N PRO A 66 2.00 10.99 10.52
CA PRO A 66 3.14 11.86 10.23
C PRO A 66 4.27 11.01 9.63
N ASP A 67 5.05 11.59 8.71
CA ASP A 67 6.23 10.94 8.14
C ASP A 67 7.24 10.71 9.28
N VAL A 68 7.18 9.52 9.89
CA VAL A 68 8.11 9.14 10.96
C VAL A 68 9.42 8.79 10.26
N PRO A 69 10.52 9.52 10.49
CA PRO A 69 11.81 9.18 9.89
C PRO A 69 12.17 7.76 10.31
N GLN A 70 12.36 6.90 9.30
CA GLN A 70 12.75 5.52 9.50
C GLN A 70 14.13 5.51 10.18
N PRO A 71 14.28 4.90 11.38
CA PRO A 71 15.58 4.87 12.05
C PRO A 71 16.59 4.13 11.17
N ASP A 72 17.82 4.66 11.11
CA ASP A 72 18.97 4.10 10.37
C ASP A 72 19.26 2.63 10.72
#